data_AF-A0A7X3JYL3-F1
#
_entry.id   AF-A0A7X3JYL3-F1
#
_cell.length_a   1.000
_cell.length_b   1.000
_cell.length_c   1.000
_cell.angle_alpha   90.00
_cell.angle_beta   90.00
_cell.angle_gamma   90.00
#
_symmetry.space_group_name_H-M   'P 1'
#
loop_
_entity.id
_entity.type
_entity.pdbx_description
1 polymer ?
#
loop_
_entity_poly.entity_id
_entity_poly.type
_entity_poly.pdbx_seq_one_letter_code
_entity_poly.pdbx_strand_id
1 'polypeptide(L)' 'MDKFLVTLGGVLGGYAMVKTPVDGTVLTSLEPVLDLVGSLSMIVFAGVFIVRGVRSLFGK' A
#
# COMPACT_ATOMS: atom_id res chain seq x y z
N MET A 1 -13.81 13.22 -10.05
CA MET A 1 -13.45 11.94 -9.41
C MET A 1 -13.47 12.17 -7.92
N ASP A 2 -14.41 11.58 -7.18
CA ASP A 2 -14.52 11.76 -5.74
C ASP A 2 -13.20 11.39 -5.05
N LYS A 3 -12.55 12.38 -4.40
CA LYS A 3 -11.31 12.20 -3.63
C LYS A 3 -11.42 11.01 -2.66
N PHE A 4 -12.62 10.80 -2.11
CA PHE A 4 -12.95 9.69 -1.24
C PHE A 4 -12.75 8.32 -1.91
N LEU A 5 -13.24 8.13 -3.13
CA LEU A 5 -13.09 6.88 -3.87
C LEU A 5 -11.62 6.59 -4.22
N VAL A 6 -10.83 7.63 -4.50
CA VAL A 6 -9.39 7.49 -4.78
C VAL A 6 -8.62 7.09 -3.52
N THR A 7 -8.94 7.68 -2.37
CA THR A 7 -8.32 7.29 -1.09
C THR A 7 -8.72 5.87 -0.68
N LEU A 8 -10.00 5.53 -0.81
CA LEU A 8 -10.51 4.22 -0.48
C LEU A 8 -9.92 3.14 -1.40
N GLY A 9 -9.90 3.38 -2.71
CA GLY A 9 -9.29 2.50 -3.70
C GLY A 9 -7.79 2.35 -3.50
N GLY A 10 -7.08 3.41 -3.10
CA GLY A 10 -5.66 3.33 -2.72
C GLY A 10 -5.42 2.46 -1.49
N VAL A 11 -6.22 2.60 -0.44
CA VAL A 11 -6.10 1.80 0.80
C VAL A 11 -6.40 0.32 0.51
N LEU A 12 -7.49 0.05 -0.22
CA LEU A 12 -7.89 -1.30 -0.61
C LEU A 12 -6.88 -1.95 -1.56
N GLY A 13 -6.33 -1.18 -2.52
CA GLY A 13 -5.30 -1.66 -3.45
C GLY A 13 -3.98 -1.96 -2.75
N GLY A 14 -3.54 -1.10 -1.83
CA GLY A 14 -2.35 -1.35 -1.00
C GLY A 14 -2.52 -2.59 -0.12
N TYR A 15 -3.69 -2.75 0.52
CA TYR A 15 -3.99 -3.94 1.31
C TYR A 15 -4.03 -5.22 0.46
N ALA A 16 -4.66 -5.18 -0.72
CA ALA A 16 -4.71 -6.32 -1.63
C ALA A 16 -3.32 -6.75 -2.10
N MET A 17 -2.40 -5.81 -2.32
CA MET A 17 -1.03 -6.10 -2.75
C MET A 17 -0.19 -6.77 -1.64
N VAL A 18 -0.47 -6.45 -0.36
CA VAL A 18 0.19 -7.10 0.78
C VAL A 18 -0.40 -8.49 1.06
N LYS A 19 -1.71 -8.67 0.82
CA LYS A 19 -2.43 -9.90 1.16
C LYS A 19 -2.42 -10.95 0.04
N THR A 20 -1.89 -10.65 -1.15
CA THR A 20 -1.87 -11.60 -2.27
C THR A 20 -1.09 -12.86 -1.89
N PRO A 21 -1.77 -14.00 -1.65
CA PRO A 21 -1.09 -15.22 -1.26
C PRO A 21 -0.38 -15.81 -2.48
N VAL A 22 0.93 -15.94 -2.37
CA VAL A 22 1.79 -16.61 -3.37
C VAL A 22 2.10 -18.05 -2.99
N ASP A 23 1.74 -18.47 -1.78
CA ASP A 23 1.87 -19.84 -1.26
C ASP A 23 1.19 -20.86 -2.19
N GLY A 24 1.98 -21.79 -2.73
CA GLY A 24 1.50 -22.86 -3.61
C GLY A 24 1.35 -22.49 -5.09
N THR A 25 1.87 -21.33 -5.51
CA THR A 25 1.84 -20.88 -6.92
C THR A 25 3.23 -20.92 -7.57
N VAL A 26 3.29 -20.76 -8.90
CA VAL A 26 4.57 -20.69 -9.66
C VAL A 26 5.48 -19.51 -9.23
N LEU A 27 4.95 -18.59 -8.41
CA LEU A 27 5.60 -17.40 -7.91
C LEU A 27 6.26 -17.59 -6.53
N THR A 28 6.21 -18.79 -5.94
CA THR A 28 6.89 -19.12 -4.67
C THR A 28 8.41 -18.86 -4.73
N SER A 29 9.05 -18.95 -5.90
CA SER A 29 10.46 -18.59 -6.06
C SER A 29 10.72 -17.08 -6.02
N LEU A 30 9.69 -16.25 -6.21
CA LEU A 30 9.76 -14.79 -6.12
C LEU A 30 9.21 -14.25 -4.79
N GLU A 31 8.73 -15.11 -3.88
CA GLU A 31 8.28 -14.72 -2.52
C GLU A 31 9.17 -13.67 -1.85
N PRO A 32 10.50 -13.83 -1.74
CA PRO A 32 11.33 -12.84 -1.05
C PRO A 32 11.33 -11.48 -1.74
N VAL A 33 11.14 -11.44 -3.07
CA VAL A 33 11.03 -10.19 -3.82
C VAL A 33 9.64 -9.57 -3.64
N LEU A 34 8.58 -10.39 -3.66
CA LEU A 34 7.21 -9.93 -3.39
C LEU A 34 7.06 -9.38 -1.97
N ASP A 35 7.66 -10.04 -0.97
CA ASP A 35 7.67 -9.57 0.42
C ASP A 35 8.41 -8.24 0.55
N LEU A 36 9.55 -8.09 -0.14
CA LEU A 36 10.31 -6.85 -0.13
C LEU A 36 9.51 -5.70 -0.78
N VAL A 37 8.88 -5.96 -1.92
CA VAL A 37 8.05 -4.98 -2.65
C VAL A 37 6.78 -4.64 -1.86
N GLY A 38 6.14 -5.63 -1.24
CA GLY A 38 4.97 -5.44 -0.38
C GLY A 38 5.31 -4.59 0.84
N SER A 39 6.42 -4.90 1.51
CA SER A 39 6.93 -4.14 2.64
C SER A 39 7.30 -2.69 2.26
N LEU A 40 8.00 -2.49 1.15
CA LEU A 40 8.32 -1.15 0.62
C LEU A 40 7.06 -0.37 0.27
N SER A 41 6.10 -1.01 -0.38
CA SER A 41 4.81 -0.39 -0.71
C SER A 41 4.06 0.05 0.56
N MET A 42 4.07 -0.78 1.60
CA MET A 42 3.47 -0.46 2.90
C MET A 42 4.12 0.77 3.54
N ILE A 43 5.46 0.84 3.53
CA ILE A 43 6.23 1.98 4.08
C ILE A 43 5.91 3.27 3.34
N VAL A 44 5.95 3.25 2.01
CA VAL A 44 5.66 4.43 1.18
C VAL A 44 4.23 4.89 1.41
N PHE A 45 3.27 3.96 1.43
CA PHE A 45 1.86 4.28 1.62
C PHE A 45 1.59 4.91 3.00
N ALA A 46 2.17 4.33 4.06
CA ALA A 46 2.12 4.88 5.41
C ALA A 46 2.75 6.28 5.48
N GLY A 47 3.93 6.46 4.88
CA GLY A 47 4.62 7.76 4.82
C GLY A 47 3.78 8.83 4.12
N VAL A 48 3.15 8.51 2.98
CA VAL A 48 2.26 9.43 2.26
C VAL A 48 1.05 9.82 3.11
N PHE A 49 0.43 8.87 3.81
CA PHE A 49 -0.69 9.14 4.72
C PHE A 49 -0.27 10.03 5.89
N ILE A 50 0.88 9.78 6.49
CA ILE A 50 1.43 10.61 7.57
C ILE A 50 1.67 12.04 7.06
N VAL A 51 2.35 12.22 5.92
CA VAL A 51 2.60 13.54 5.34
C VAL A 51 1.30 14.27 5.03
N ARG A 52 0.30 13.58 4.46
CA ARG A 52 -1.02 14.14 4.20
C ARG A 52 -1.76 14.52 5.47
N GLY A 53 -1.74 13.66 6.49
CA GLY A 53 -2.35 13.91 7.79
C GLY A 53 -1.73 15.11 8.50
N VAL A 54 -0.40 15.18 8.53
CA VAL A 54 0.35 16.32 9.09
C VAL A 54 0.03 17.60 8.34
N ARG A 55 0.08 17.59 7.00
CA ARG A 55 -0.30 18.76 6.17
C ARG A 55 -1.73 19.23 6.43
N SER A 56 -2.66 18.29 6.57
CA SER A 56 -4.05 18.58 6.91
C SER A 56 -4.20 19.21 8.30
N LEU A 57 -3.39 18.79 9.28
CA LEU A 57 -3.40 19.37 10.64
C LEU A 57 -2.80 20.77 10.68
N PHE A 58 -1.76 21.04 9.87
CA PHE A 58 -1.13 22.35 9.77
C PHE A 58 -1.83 23.31 8.79
N GLY A 59 -3.03 22.96 8.30
CA GLY A 59 -3.87 23.85 7.50
C GLY A 59 -3.32 24.20 6.11
N LYS A 60 -2.44 23.36 5.54
CA LYS A 60 -1.91 23.48 4.17
C LYS A 60 -2.09 22.19 3.37
#